data_AF-A0A820PMT3-F1
#
_entry.id   AF-A0A820PMT3-F1
#
_cell.length_a   1.000
_cell.length_b   1.000
_cell.length_c   1.000
_cell.angle_alpha   90.00
_cell.angle_beta   90.00
_cell.angle_gamma   90.00
#
_symmetry.space_group_name_H-M   'P 1'
#
loop_
_entity.id
_entity.type
_entity.pdbx_description
1 polymer ?
#
loop_
_entity_poly.entity_id
_entity_poly.type
_entity_poly.pdbx_seq_one_letter_code
_entity_poly.pdbx_strand_id
1 'polypeptide(L)' 'QLQGIPVLVLGNKRDLPNALEVQELIQRLDLSPIKDREICCYSISCKEKENIDITLQWLIQHSKSNSRS' A
#
# COMPACT_ATOMS: atom_id res chain seq x y z
N GLN A 1 -2.85 -4.78 20.26
CA GLN A 1 -2.53 -3.35 20.01
C GLN A 1 -1.68 -3.32 18.73
N LEU A 2 -2.21 -2.87 17.60
CA LEU A 2 -1.52 -2.86 16.29
C LEU A 2 -0.57 -1.64 16.16
N GLN A 3 0.15 -1.31 17.23
CA GLN A 3 1.04 -0.15 17.27
C GLN A 3 2.35 -0.49 16.55
N GLY A 4 2.74 0.33 15.58
CA GLY A 4 3.95 0.13 14.78
C GLY A 4 3.85 -0.91 13.66
N ILE A 5 2.66 -1.49 13.40
CA ILE A 5 2.49 -2.41 12.27
C ILE A 5 2.41 -1.60 10.97
N PRO A 6 3.29 -1.85 10.00
CA PRO A 6 3.31 -1.14 8.73
C PRO A 6 2.03 -1.44 7.94
N VAL A 7 1.46 -0.43 7.29
CA VAL A 7 0.22 -0.55 6.52
C VAL A 7 0.50 -0.40 5.03
N LEU A 8 0.05 -1.39 4.27
CA LEU A 8 0.08 -1.37 2.81
C LEU A 8 -1.31 -1.07 2.25
N VAL A 9 -1.45 0.06 1.58
CA VAL A 9 -2.69 0.48 0.90
C VAL A 9 -2.52 0.25 -0.60
N LEU A 10 -3.45 -0.52 -1.18
CA LEU A 10 -3.44 -0.87 -2.61
C LEU A 10 -4.72 -0.36 -3.27
N GLY A 11 -4.59 0.74 -4.02
CA GLY A 11 -5.62 1.23 -4.92
C GLY A 11 -5.70 0.35 -6.16
N ASN A 12 -6.48 -0.74 -6.08
CA ASN A 12 -6.66 -1.65 -7.21
C ASN A 12 -7.58 -1.07 -8.29
N LYS A 13 -7.55 -1.67 -9.49
CA LYS A 13 -8.34 -1.34 -10.69
C LYS A 13 -7.87 -0.08 -11.42
N ARG A 14 -6.55 0.19 -11.41
CA ARG A 14 -5.93 1.28 -12.18
C ARG A 14 -6.26 1.26 -13.68
N ASP A 15 -6.64 0.10 -14.22
CA ASP A 15 -7.07 -0.10 -15.61
C ASP A 15 -8.41 0.55 -15.97
N LEU A 16 -9.18 1.05 -14.99
CA LEU A 16 -10.46 1.71 -15.23
C LEU A 16 -10.30 3.23 -15.40
N PRO A 17 -11.08 3.87 -16.29
CA PRO A 17 -10.94 5.31 -16.60
C PRO A 17 -11.27 6.24 -15.42
N ASN A 18 -11.90 5.73 -14.37
CA ASN A 18 -12.22 6.48 -13.13
C ASN A 18 -11.38 5.99 -11.94
N ALA A 19 -10.24 5.34 -12.20
CA ALA A 19 -9.35 4.90 -11.14
C ALA A 19 -8.75 6.11 -10.41
N LEU A 20 -8.72 6.02 -9.09
CA LEU A 20 -8.14 7.05 -8.25
C LEU A 20 -6.61 6.99 -8.34
N GLU A 21 -5.98 8.15 -8.45
CA GLU A 21 -4.54 8.28 -8.30
C GLU A 21 -4.13 8.09 -6.84
N VAL A 22 -2.83 7.81 -6.62
CA VAL A 22 -2.28 7.59 -5.27
C VAL A 22 -2.53 8.80 -4.35
N GLN A 23 -2.39 10.02 -4.85
CA GLN A 23 -2.64 11.23 -4.06
C GLN A 23 -4.09 11.35 -3.61
N GLU A 24 -5.03 11.00 -4.48
CA GLU A 24 -6.45 11.03 -4.16
C GLU A 24 -6.84 9.93 -3.17
N LEU A 25 -6.21 8.75 -3.26
CA LEU A 25 -6.35 7.70 -2.25
C LEU A 25 -5.84 8.15 -0.88
N ILE A 26 -4.67 8.80 -0.82
CA ILE A 26 -4.10 9.34 0.42
C ILE A 26 -5.05 10.36 1.06
N GLN A 27 -5.65 11.24 0.24
CA GLN A 27 -6.59 12.25 0.71
C GLN A 27 -7.91 11.64 1.18
N ARG A 28 -8.52 10.74 0.38
CA ARG A 28 -9.83 10.14 0.72
C ARG A 28 -9.77 9.20 1.91
N LEU A 29 -8.63 8.54 2.13
CA LEU A 29 -8.39 7.67 3.27
C LEU A 29 -7.77 8.41 4.47
N ASP A 30 -7.53 9.72 4.33
CA ASP A 30 -6.91 10.58 5.34
C ASP A 30 -5.65 9.95 5.97
N LEU A 31 -4.72 9.53 5.10
CA LEU A 31 -3.50 8.82 5.55
C LEU A 31 -2.40 9.79 6.03
N SER A 32 -2.47 11.06 5.64
CA SER A 32 -1.45 12.08 5.96
C SER A 32 -1.23 12.36 7.46
N PRO A 33 -2.27 12.32 8.34
CA PRO A 33 -2.09 12.51 9.78
C PRO A 33 -1.42 11.33 10.48
N ILE A 34 -1.40 10.14 9.87
CA ILE A 34 -0.88 8.92 10.49
C ILE A 34 0.65 8.93 10.39
N LYS A 35 1.31 9.22 11.51
CA LYS A 35 2.78 9.25 11.62
C LYS A 35 3.34 8.22 12.62
N ASP A 36 2.46 7.45 13.26
CA ASP A 36 2.81 6.45 14.27
C ASP A 36 3.24 5.10 13.68
N ARG A 37 3.17 4.97 12.34
CA ARG A 37 3.52 3.77 11.59
C ARG A 37 3.93 4.12 10.17
N GLU A 38 4.68 3.21 9.54
CA GLU A 38 4.94 3.29 8.11
C GLU A 38 3.66 3.01 7.32
N ILE A 39 3.38 3.85 6.33
CA ILE A 39 2.31 3.66 5.36
C ILE A 39 2.91 3.69 3.97
N CYS A 40 2.69 2.64 3.20
CA CYS A 40 2.97 2.63 1.77
C CYS A 40 1.66 2.54 1.00
N CYS A 41 1.48 3.43 0.03
CA CYS A 41 0.30 3.49 -0.81
C CYS A 41 0.70 3.32 -2.28
N TYR A 42 0.16 2.30 -2.94
CA TYR A 42 0.38 2.03 -4.36
C TYR A 42 -0.94 1.96 -5.10
N SER A 43 -0.94 2.40 -6.36
CA SER A 43 -2.04 2.19 -7.30
C SER A 43 -1.66 1.03 -8.23
N ILE A 44 -2.47 -0.02 -8.26
CA ILE A 44 -2.16 -1.31 -8.91
C ILE A 44 -3.29 -1.73 -9.86
N SER A 45 -2.96 -2.61 -10.82
CA SER A 45 -3.97 -3.38 -11.54
C SER A 45 -3.66 -4.87 -11.42
N CYS A 46 -4.51 -5.60 -10.70
CA CYS A 46 -4.39 -7.07 -10.66
C CYS A 46 -4.71 -7.73 -12.01
N LYS A 47 -5.46 -7.04 -12.88
CA LYS A 47 -5.84 -7.55 -14.21
C LYS A 47 -4.67 -7.44 -15.20
N GLU A 48 -4.11 -6.25 -15.30
CA GLU A 48 -2.99 -5.97 -16.22
C GLU A 48 -1.62 -6.31 -15.58
N LYS A 49 -1.63 -6.79 -14.33
CA LYS A 49 -0.44 -7.10 -13.51
C LYS A 49 0.48 -5.89 -13.29
N GLU A 50 -0.09 -4.69 -13.32
CA GLU A 50 0.65 -3.45 -13.11
C GLU A 50 0.93 -3.24 -11.61
N ASN A 51 2.19 -2.95 -11.27
CA ASN A 51 2.66 -2.69 -9.89
C ASN A 51 2.43 -3.84 -8.89
N ILE A 52 2.24 -5.07 -9.37
CA ILE A 52 2.16 -6.27 -8.52
C ILE A 52 3.55 -6.63 -7.96
N ASP A 53 4.60 -6.51 -8.76
CA ASP A 53 5.95 -6.87 -8.33
C ASP A 53 6.46 -6.00 -7.18
N ILE A 54 6.24 -4.68 -7.25
CA ILE A 54 6.62 -3.75 -6.17
C ILE A 54 5.82 -4.02 -4.88
N THR A 55 4.55 -4.39 -5.01
CA THR A 55 3.69 -4.79 -3.89
C THR A 55 4.23 -6.05 -3.21
N LEU A 56 4.61 -7.06 -4.01
CA LEU A 56 5.21 -8.29 -3.51
C LEU A 56 6.57 -8.05 -2.87
N GLN A 57 7.41 -7.20 -3.45
CA GLN A 57 8.69 -6.82 -2.86
C GLN A 57 8.51 -6.17 -1.49
N TRP A 58 7.53 -5.26 -1.35
CA TRP A 58 7.22 -4.63 -0.07
C TRP A 58 6.80 -5.68 0.97
N LEU A 59 5.93 -6.63 0.60
CA LEU A 59 5.50 -7.72 1.48
C LEU A 59 6.67 -8.63 1.89
N ILE A 60 7.59 -8.94 0.97
CA ILE A 60 8.77 -9.76 1.27
C ILE A 60 9.72 -9.04 2.24
N GLN A 61 9.91 -7.73 2.06
CA GLN A 61 10.73 -6.93 2.97
C GLN A 61 10.12 -6.89 4.39
N HIS A 62 8.82 -6.65 4.49
CA HIS A 62 8.14 -6.50 5.78
C HIS A 62 7.82 -7.83 6.47
N SER A 63 7.72 -8.94 5.72
CA SER A 63 7.54 -10.27 6.31
C SER A 63 8.78 -10.78 7.04
N LYS A 64 9.99 -10.44 6.58
CA LYS A 64 11.26 -10.84 7.22
C LYS A 64 11.58 -10.03 8.48
N SER A 65 11.01 -8.84 8.61
CA SER A 65 11.23 -7.95 9.76
C SER A 65 10.53 -8.46 11.03
N ASN A 66 9.49 -9.28 10.90
CA ASN A 66 8.73 -9.82 12.04
C ASN A 66 9.18 -11.22 12.49
N SER A 67 10.16 -11.83 11.82
CA SER A 67 10.70 -13.17 12.10
C SER A 67 12.07 -13.16 12.80
N ARG A 68 12.49 -12.02 13.36
CA ARG A 68 13.66 -11.91 14.24
C ARG A 68 13.19 -11.65 15.67
N SER A 69 12.70 -12.70 16.31
CA SER A 69 12.52 -12.83 17.76
C SER A 69 13.21 -14.10 18.20
#